data_AF-A0A7S2CNA3-F1
#
_entry.id   AF-A0A7S2CNA3-F1
#
_cell.length_a   1.000
_cell.length_b   1.000
_cell.length_c   1.000
_cell.angle_alpha   90.00
_cell.angle_beta   90.00
_cell.angle_gamma   90.00
#
_symmetry.space_group_name_H-M   'P 1'
#
loop_
_entity.id
_entity.type
_entity.pdbx_description
1 polymer ?
#
loop_
_entity_poly.entity_id
_entity_poly.type
_entity_poly.pdbx_seq_one_letter_code
_entity_poly.pdbx_strand_id
1 'polypeptide(L)'
;QENLLATAARFGQVIWRLGQYYVALRTDDWLQNTGPEAVRQRSCELRQLLVDLGPCYIKVGQALANRPDIVRDDYMAELQELQDSVPSFPSQEAMEIMRQELGCDPREVFSEIT
;
A
#
# COMPACT_ATOMS: atom_id res chain seq x y z
N GLN A 1 -13.98 23.35 -7.35
CA GLN A 1 -13.68 22.77 -8.68
C GLN A 1 -12.24 22.25 -8.77
N GLU A 2 -11.26 22.86 -8.09
CA GLU A 2 -9.85 22.39 -8.07
C GLU A 2 -9.65 20.95 -7.57
N ASN A 3 -10.44 20.50 -6.58
CA ASN A 3 -10.37 19.11 -6.10
C ASN A 3 -10.78 18.06 -7.14
N LEU A 4 -11.64 18.40 -8.11
CA LEU A 4 -12.14 17.44 -9.09
C LEU A 4 -11.08 17.13 -10.15
N LEU A 5 -10.37 18.16 -10.61
CA LEU A 5 -9.25 18.02 -11.55
C LEU A 5 -8.07 17.30 -10.89
N ALA A 6 -7.73 17.63 -9.65
CA ALA A 6 -6.69 16.92 -8.89
C ALA A 6 -7.06 15.44 -8.69
N THR A 7 -8.34 15.15 -8.39
CA THR A 7 -8.85 13.78 -8.26
C THR A 7 -8.77 13.03 -9.59
N ALA A 8 -9.22 13.63 -10.69
CA ALA A 8 -9.15 13.04 -12.03
C ALA A 8 -7.70 12.80 -12.48
N ALA A 9 -6.78 13.73 -12.19
CA ALA A 9 -5.36 13.58 -12.46
C ALA A 9 -4.75 12.40 -11.69
N ARG A 10 -5.12 12.22 -10.41
CA ARG A 10 -4.72 11.02 -9.64
C ARG A 10 -5.25 9.74 -10.27
N PHE A 11 -6.52 9.70 -10.69
CA PHE A 11 -7.06 8.52 -11.40
C PHE A 11 -6.30 8.22 -12.70
N GLY A 12 -5.97 9.25 -13.48
CA GLY A 12 -5.13 9.09 -14.67
C GLY A 12 -3.74 8.53 -14.34
N GLN A 13 -3.12 9.01 -13.26
CA GLN A 13 -1.83 8.52 -12.78
C GLN A 13 -1.90 7.05 -12.31
N VAL A 14 -2.98 6.66 -11.62
CA VAL A 14 -3.24 5.27 -11.20
C VAL A 14 -3.36 4.36 -12.42
N ILE A 15 -4.21 4.71 -13.37
CA ILE A 15 -4.43 3.93 -14.61
C ILE A 15 -3.13 3.81 -15.38
N TRP A 16 -2.38 4.92 -15.50
CA TRP A 16 -1.09 4.93 -16.16
C TRP A 16 -0.13 3.95 -15.49
N ARG A 17 0.03 4.00 -14.16
CA ARG A 17 0.92 3.13 -13.35
C ARG A 17 0.57 1.64 -13.46
N LEU A 18 -0.71 1.31 -13.38
CA LEU A 18 -1.18 -0.06 -13.59
C LEU A 18 -0.92 -0.52 -15.04
N GLY A 19 -1.11 0.36 -16.02
CA GLY A 19 -0.82 0.09 -17.42
C GLY A 19 0.64 -0.23 -17.70
N GLN A 20 1.58 0.57 -17.16
CA GLN A 20 3.02 0.30 -17.29
C GLN A 20 3.39 -1.04 -16.65
N TYR A 21 2.88 -1.33 -15.46
CA TYR A 21 3.13 -2.62 -14.79
C TYR A 21 2.63 -3.81 -15.63
N TYR A 22 1.40 -3.71 -16.17
CA TYR A 22 0.84 -4.75 -17.03
C TYR A 22 1.64 -4.93 -18.33
N VAL A 23 2.06 -3.83 -18.98
CA VAL A 23 2.93 -3.89 -20.15
C VAL A 23 4.25 -4.56 -19.78
N ALA A 24 4.86 -4.19 -18.65
CA ALA A 24 6.14 -4.71 -18.19
C ALA A 24 6.09 -6.24 -18.00
N LEU A 25 5.05 -6.76 -17.32
CA LEU A 25 4.81 -8.20 -17.20
C LEU A 25 4.68 -8.89 -18.57
N ARG A 26 3.93 -8.29 -19.49
CA ARG A 26 3.75 -8.84 -20.84
C ARG A 26 5.05 -8.83 -21.64
N THR A 27 5.91 -7.83 -21.47
CA THR A 27 7.24 -7.80 -22.09
C THR A 27 8.13 -8.90 -21.55
N ASP A 28 8.10 -9.19 -20.25
CA ASP A 28 8.91 -10.25 -19.65
C ASP A 28 8.51 -11.63 -20.17
N ASP A 29 7.20 -11.89 -20.26
CA ASP A 29 6.67 -13.12 -20.87
C ASP A 29 7.08 -13.24 -22.34
N TRP A 30 7.09 -12.12 -23.08
CA TRP A 30 7.52 -12.09 -24.48
C TRP A 30 9.04 -12.29 -24.64
N LEU A 31 9.86 -11.79 -23.69
CA LEU A 31 11.30 -11.99 -23.65
C LEU A 31 11.73 -13.33 -23.03
N GLN A 32 10.78 -14.17 -22.58
CA GLN A 32 11.02 -15.37 -21.77
C GLN A 32 11.86 -15.09 -20.50
N ASN A 33 11.77 -13.88 -19.96
CA ASN A 33 12.54 -13.44 -18.80
C ASN A 33 11.78 -13.73 -17.50
N THR A 34 11.39 -14.99 -17.28
CA THR A 34 10.61 -15.43 -16.11
C THR A 34 11.52 -16.03 -15.02
N GLY A 35 12.79 -15.62 -14.99
CA GLY A 35 13.76 -16.10 -14.01
C GLY A 35 13.42 -15.62 -12.58
N PRO A 36 14.02 -16.24 -11.54
CA PRO A 36 13.78 -15.87 -10.14
C PRO A 36 14.04 -14.38 -9.85
N GLU A 37 15.03 -13.79 -10.52
CA GLU A 37 15.40 -12.39 -10.37
C GLU A 37 14.35 -11.44 -10.95
N ALA A 38 13.77 -11.78 -12.10
CA ALA A 38 12.67 -11.02 -12.69
C ALA A 38 11.41 -11.08 -11.82
N VAL A 39 11.10 -12.26 -11.26
CA VAL A 39 9.97 -12.43 -10.33
C VAL A 39 10.14 -11.53 -9.10
N ARG A 40 11.34 -11.50 -8.50
CA ARG A 40 11.64 -10.64 -7.36
C ARG A 40 11.50 -9.15 -7.69
N GLN A 41 11.98 -8.75 -8.86
CA GLN A 41 11.83 -7.37 -9.33
C GLN A 41 10.36 -6.99 -9.47
N ARG A 42 9.53 -7.86 -10.07
CA ARG A 42 8.10 -7.61 -10.28
C ARG A 42 7.27 -7.66 -9.00
N SER A 43 7.65 -8.46 -8.01
CA SER A 43 7.00 -8.44 -6.70
C SER A 43 7.32 -7.17 -5.92
N CYS A 44 8.57 -6.69 -5.97
CA CYS A 44 8.95 -5.38 -5.41
C CYS A 44 8.22 -4.22 -6.08
N GLU A 45 8.12 -4.22 -7.42
CA GLU A 45 7.38 -3.21 -8.17
C GLU A 45 5.89 -3.20 -7.83
N LEU A 46 5.28 -4.39 -7.65
CA LEU A 46 3.89 -4.49 -7.20
C LEU A 46 3.71 -3.86 -5.82
N ARG A 47 4.59 -4.19 -4.86
CA ARG A 47 4.56 -3.59 -3.52
C ARG A 47 4.63 -2.06 -3.60
N GLN A 48 5.62 -1.53 -4.33
CA GLN A 48 5.79 -0.10 -4.47
C GLN A 48 4.57 0.57 -5.11
N LEU A 49 4.00 -0.06 -6.14
CA LEU A 49 2.77 0.40 -6.77
C LEU A 49 1.61 0.49 -5.76
N LEU A 50 1.41 -0.52 -4.91
CA LEU A 50 0.36 -0.48 -3.89
C LEU A 50 0.57 0.65 -2.86
N VAL A 51 1.80 0.91 -2.43
CA VAL A 51 2.15 2.03 -1.55
C VAL A 51 1.82 3.36 -2.23
N ASP A 52 2.26 3.51 -3.46
CA ASP A 52 2.09 4.69 -4.30
C ASP A 52 0.63 5.03 -4.61
N LEU A 53 -0.23 4.01 -4.71
CA LEU A 53 -1.67 4.15 -4.89
C LEU A 53 -2.41 4.54 -3.59
N GLY A 54 -1.76 4.36 -2.44
CA GLY A 54 -2.19 4.85 -1.15
C GLY A 54 -2.92 3.84 -0.26
N PRO A 55 -3.51 4.30 0.86
CA PRO A 55 -3.92 3.44 1.98
C PRO A 55 -4.92 2.33 1.64
N CYS A 56 -5.82 2.58 0.68
CA CYS A 56 -6.78 1.58 0.24
C CYS A 56 -6.08 0.38 -0.42
N TYR A 57 -5.10 0.63 -1.28
CA TYR A 57 -4.38 -0.40 -2.02
C TYR A 57 -3.36 -1.12 -1.13
N ILE A 58 -2.79 -0.42 -0.14
CA ILE A 58 -1.98 -1.06 0.92
C ILE A 58 -2.81 -2.14 1.62
N LYS A 59 -4.06 -1.85 2.02
CA LYS A 59 -4.94 -2.85 2.65
C LYS A 59 -5.25 -4.05 1.74
N VAL A 60 -5.39 -3.82 0.43
CA VAL A 60 -5.53 -4.91 -0.54
C VAL A 60 -4.27 -5.77 -0.56
N GLY A 61 -3.09 -5.15 -0.62
CA GLY A 61 -1.81 -5.87 -0.55
C GLY A 61 -1.67 -6.71 0.72
N GLN A 62 -2.03 -6.16 1.87
CA GLN A 62 -2.02 -6.86 3.15
C GLN A 62 -2.99 -8.06 3.15
N ALA A 63 -4.19 -7.91 2.60
CA ALA A 63 -5.15 -9.00 2.48
C ALA A 63 -4.65 -10.12 1.56
N LEU A 64 -3.98 -9.75 0.45
CA LEU A 64 -3.40 -10.69 -0.51
C LEU A 64 -2.19 -11.44 0.07
N ALA A 65 -1.36 -10.78 0.89
CA ALA A 65 -0.20 -11.40 1.53
C ALA A 65 -0.57 -12.57 2.48
N ASN A 66 -1.83 -12.66 2.90
CA ASN A 66 -2.34 -13.73 3.76
C ASN A 66 -3.12 -14.81 2.99
N ARG A 67 -3.15 -14.75 1.64
CA ARG A 67 -3.93 -15.64 0.78
C ARG A 67 -3.02 -16.36 -0.25
N PRO A 68 -2.36 -17.47 0.15
CA PRO A 68 -1.46 -18.25 -0.73
C PRO A 68 -2.18 -18.93 -1.89
N ASP A 69 -3.52 -18.98 -1.86
CA ASP A 69 -4.34 -19.45 -2.96
C ASP A 69 -4.47 -18.43 -4.11
N ILE A 70 -4.10 -17.17 -3.89
CA ILE A 70 -4.28 -16.06 -4.85
C ILE A 70 -2.94 -15.57 -5.39
N VAL A 71 -1.88 -15.60 -4.57
CA VAL A 71 -0.59 -14.99 -4.87
C VAL A 71 0.53 -16.01 -4.69
N ARG A 72 1.52 -16.01 -5.59
CA ARG A 72 2.72 -16.84 -5.47
C ARG A 72 3.53 -16.49 -4.23
N ASP A 73 4.20 -17.47 -3.64
CA ASP A 73 5.05 -17.30 -2.44
C ASP A 73 6.06 -16.15 -2.57
N ASP A 74 6.71 -16.02 -3.74
CA ASP A 74 7.69 -14.94 -4.02
C ASP A 74 7.08 -13.53 -3.91
N TYR A 75 5.81 -13.40 -4.28
CA TYR A 75 5.07 -12.14 -4.19
C TYR A 75 4.51 -11.93 -2.79
N MET A 76 4.09 -13.01 -2.11
CA MET A 76 3.63 -12.92 -0.73
C MET A 76 4.73 -12.36 0.19
N ALA A 77 5.97 -12.84 0.05
CA ALA A 77 7.09 -12.35 0.85
C ALA A 77 7.28 -10.83 0.71
N GLU A 78 7.23 -10.29 -0.50
CA GLU A 78 7.31 -8.83 -0.71
C GLU A 78 6.06 -8.10 -0.19
N LEU A 79 4.86 -8.68 -0.32
CA LEU A 79 3.63 -8.05 0.18
C LEU A 79 3.53 -8.07 1.71
N GLN A 80 4.19 -9.01 2.40
CA GLN A 80 4.26 -9.03 3.86
C GLN A 80 4.98 -7.79 4.42
N GLU A 81 5.93 -7.21 3.69
CA GLU A 81 6.58 -5.95 4.06
C GLU A 81 5.59 -4.77 4.20
N LEU A 82 4.41 -4.84 3.56
CA LEU A 82 3.34 -3.85 3.74
C LEU A 82 2.68 -3.91 5.11
N GLN A 83 2.81 -5.03 5.83
CA GLN A 83 2.27 -5.22 7.18
C GLN A 83 3.23 -4.62 8.22
N ASP A 84 4.54 -4.78 7.99
CA ASP A 84 5.58 -4.45 8.98
C ASP A 84 6.05 -2.99 8.92
N SER A 85 5.81 -2.27 7.82
CA SER A 85 6.40 -0.94 7.56
C SER A 85 5.39 0.19 7.35
N VAL A 86 4.35 0.30 8.19
CA VAL A 86 3.49 1.49 8.16
C VAL A 86 4.12 2.58 9.04
N PRO A 87 4.57 3.72 8.47
CA PRO A 87 5.09 4.81 9.26
C PRO A 87 4.01 5.34 10.20
N SER A 88 4.31 5.39 11.49
CA SER A 88 3.46 6.00 12.49
C SER A 88 3.26 7.48 12.18
N PHE A 89 2.02 7.95 12.30
CA PHE A 89 1.70 9.37 12.19
C PHE A 89 2.03 10.09 13.50
N PRO A 90 2.19 11.43 13.50
CA PRO A 90 2.64 12.17 14.67
C PRO A 90 1.73 11.94 15.88
N SER A 91 2.32 11.62 17.04
CA SER A 91 1.56 11.38 18.29
C SER A 91 0.66 12.56 18.66
N GLN A 92 1.04 13.78 18.28
CA GLN A 92 0.25 14.98 18.53
C GLN A 92 -1.08 14.98 17.76
N GLU A 93 -1.07 14.48 16.51
CA GLU A 93 -2.28 14.29 15.70
C GLU A 93 -3.14 13.17 16.29
N ALA A 94 -2.52 12.07 16.74
CA ALA A 94 -3.21 10.99 17.44
C ALA A 94 -3.95 11.47 18.69
N MET A 95 -3.26 12.24 19.55
CA MET A 95 -3.82 12.77 20.79
C MET A 95 -4.99 13.72 20.53
N GLU A 96 -4.91 14.55 19.49
CA GLU A 96 -6.00 15.47 19.13
C GLU A 96 -7.23 14.72 18.60
N ILE A 97 -7.04 13.71 17.76
CA ILE A 97 -8.14 12.83 17.31
C ILE A 97 -8.78 12.15 18.53
N MET A 98 -7.99 11.59 19.44
CA MET A 98 -8.52 10.94 20.65
C MET A 98 -9.32 11.93 21.52
N ARG A 99 -8.81 13.16 21.70
CA ARG A 99 -9.50 14.21 22.47
C ARG A 99 -10.85 14.58 21.83
N GLN A 100 -10.89 14.68 20.50
CA GLN A 100 -12.12 14.98 19.76
C GLN A 100 -13.16 13.86 19.90
N GLU A 101 -12.74 12.60 19.80
CA GLU A 101 -13.63 11.44 19.89
C GLU A 101 -14.09 11.15 21.33
N LEU A 102 -13.25 11.41 22.34
CA LEU A 102 -13.58 11.20 23.76
C LEU A 102 -14.29 12.38 24.41
N GLY A 103 -14.21 13.59 23.82
CA GLY A 103 -14.75 14.82 24.38
C GLY A 103 -14.05 15.33 25.66
N CYS A 104 -12.95 14.69 26.07
CA CYS A 104 -12.15 15.00 27.25
C CYS A 104 -10.66 14.70 26.97
N ASP A 105 -9.78 15.04 27.91
CA ASP A 105 -8.36 14.71 27.74
C ASP A 105 -8.16 13.18 27.85
N PRO A 106 -7.49 12.52 26.89
CA PRO A 106 -7.29 11.08 26.92
C PRO A 106 -6.61 10.58 28.21
N ARG A 107 -5.81 11.42 28.88
CA ARG A 107 -5.14 11.10 30.15
C ARG A 107 -6.09 11.03 31.34
N GLU A 108 -7.32 11.52 31.21
CA GLU A 108 -8.37 11.38 32.23
C GLU A 108 -9.07 10.02 32.13
N VAL A 109 -9.03 9.38 30.96
CA VAL A 109 -9.72 8.11 30.67
C VAL A 109 -8.78 6.92 30.80
N PHE A 110 -7.55 7.04 30.28
CA PHE A 110 -6.57 5.95 30.28
C PHE A 110 -5.51 6.15 31.35
N SER A 111 -5.19 5.08 32.08
CA SER A 111 -4.14 5.10 33.12
C SER A 111 -2.73 5.26 32.56
N GLU A 112 -2.51 4.87 31.30
CA GLU A 112 -1.23 4.94 30.60
C GLU A 112 -1.45 5.04 29.09
N ILE A 113 -0.69 5.92 28.41
CA ILE A 113 -0.66 6.08 26.95
C ILE A 113 0.81 6.15 26.53
N THR A 114 1.27 5.18 25.75
CA THR A 114 2.65 5.07 25.23
C THR A 114 2.64 4.99 23.72
#